data_AF-A0AA97E8F5-F1
#
_entry.id   AF-A0AA97E8F5-F1
#
_cell.length_a   1.000
_cell.length_b   1.000
_cell.length_c   1.000
_cell.angle_alpha   90.00
_cell.angle_beta   90.00
_cell.angle_gamma   90.00
#
_symmetry.space_group_name_H-M   'P 1'
#
loop_
_entity.id
_entity.type
_entity.pdbx_description
1 polymer ?
#
loop_
_entity_poly.entity_id
_entity_poly.type
_entity_poly.pdbx_seq_one_letter_code
_entity_poly.pdbx_strand_id
1 'polypeptide(L)'
;MHHSRVMIGARLQLERQRVGLTQGEFAEKIGIAKRTLAGYEGGTSDIGASVLEVARGLGVDVLFVVSGVRTPTPETTLSEHEAQLVEDFRKMRSADQGSAQRLVSALAETSARYDAE
;
A
#
# COMPACT_ATOMS: atom_id res chain seq x y z
N MET A 1 22.92 -9.28 -4.01
CA MET A 1 21.64 -9.93 -3.69
C MET A 1 21.26 -9.92 -2.20
N HIS A 2 22.19 -9.91 -1.23
CA HIS A 2 21.83 -9.96 0.21
C HIS A 2 21.08 -8.72 0.76
N HIS A 3 21.30 -7.53 0.19
CA HIS A 3 20.67 -6.29 0.65
C HIS A 3 19.13 -6.31 0.54
N SER A 4 18.59 -6.97 -0.49
CA SER A 4 17.13 -7.04 -0.70
C SER A 4 16.43 -7.81 0.43
N ARG A 5 17.01 -8.93 0.88
CA ARG A 5 16.47 -9.76 1.97
C ARG A 5 16.40 -9.02 3.30
N VAL A 6 17.47 -8.32 3.65
CA VAL A 6 17.54 -7.52 4.88
C VAL A 6 16.47 -6.42 4.88
N MET A 7 16.29 -5.74 3.75
CA MET A 7 15.26 -4.69 3.63
C MET A 7 13.83 -5.25 3.67
N ILE A 8 13.59 -6.41 3.03
CA ILE A 8 12.28 -7.09 3.10
C ILE A 8 11.99 -7.53 4.54
N GLY A 9 12.97 -8.15 5.21
CA GLY A 9 12.87 -8.57 6.60
C GLY A 9 12.57 -7.42 7.56
N ALA A 10 13.28 -6.29 7.39
CA ALA A 10 13.03 -5.09 8.18
C ALA A 10 11.60 -4.56 7.99
N ARG A 11 11.07 -4.57 6.76
CA ARG A 11 9.69 -4.13 6.51
C ARG A 11 8.64 -5.12 7.03
N LEU A 12 8.91 -6.42 6.98
CA LEU A 12 8.07 -7.42 7.64
C LEU A 12 7.99 -7.17 9.15
N GLN A 13 9.13 -6.88 9.79
CA GLN A 13 9.18 -6.53 11.20
C GLN A 13 8.35 -5.28 11.52
N LEU A 14 8.48 -4.23 10.69
CA LEU A 14 7.70 -2.99 10.84
C LEU A 14 6.19 -3.27 10.73
N GLU A 15 5.76 -4.07 9.76
CA GLU A 15 4.34 -4.38 9.59
C GLU A 15 3.80 -5.28 10.71
N ARG A 16 4.58 -6.27 11.17
CA ARG A 16 4.22 -7.06 12.35
C ARG A 16 4.00 -6.17 13.58
N GLN A 17 4.92 -5.23 13.81
CA GLN A 17 4.79 -4.26 14.91
C GLN A 17 3.59 -3.35 14.72
N ARG A 18 3.30 -2.90 13.49
CA ARG A 18 2.14 -2.07 13.16
C ARG A 18 0.82 -2.77 13.48
N VAL A 19 0.73 -4.08 13.24
CA VAL A 19 -0.47 -4.88 13.60
C VAL A 19 -0.47 -5.31 15.08
N GLY A 20 0.49 -4.84 15.88
CA GLY A 20 0.52 -5.01 17.34
C GLY A 20 0.92 -6.41 17.81
N LEU A 21 1.57 -7.21 16.97
CA LEU A 21 1.93 -8.59 17.31
C LEU A 21 3.40 -8.73 17.71
N THR A 22 3.68 -9.52 18.74
CA THR A 22 5.04 -9.97 19.05
C THR A 22 5.52 -11.00 18.02
N GLN A 23 6.83 -11.28 17.97
CA GLN A 23 7.37 -12.35 17.13
C GLN A 23 6.77 -13.72 17.46
N GLY A 24 6.45 -13.98 18.73
CA GLY A 24 5.86 -15.25 19.14
C GLY A 24 4.45 -15.42 18.58
N GLU A 25 3.58 -14.44 18.84
CA GLU A 25 2.18 -14.46 18.38
C GLU A 25 2.08 -14.48 16.86
N PHE A 26 2.92 -13.72 16.17
CA PHE A 26 2.91 -13.68 14.71
C PHE A 26 3.36 -15.02 14.11
N ALA A 27 4.41 -15.63 14.66
CA ALA A 27 4.88 -16.94 14.22
C ALA A 27 3.85 -18.04 14.48
N GLU A 28 3.18 -18.01 15.63
CA GLU A 28 2.09 -18.93 15.99
C GLU A 28 0.90 -18.80 15.02
N LYS A 29 0.42 -17.58 14.77
CA LYS A 29 -0.69 -17.32 13.84
C LYS A 29 -0.39 -17.72 12.40
N ILE A 30 0.88 -17.66 11.98
CA ILE A 30 1.33 -18.10 10.67
C ILE A 30 1.59 -19.61 10.61
N GLY A 31 1.78 -20.27 11.75
CA GLY A 31 2.13 -21.70 11.82
C GLY A 31 3.60 -21.99 11.54
N ILE A 32 4.51 -21.07 11.89
CA ILE A 32 5.97 -21.25 11.75
C ILE A 32 6.69 -21.14 13.09
N ALA A 33 7.91 -21.64 13.16
CA ALA A 33 8.74 -21.45 14.35
C ALA A 33 9.15 -19.99 14.53
N LYS A 34 9.18 -19.49 15.78
CA LYS A 34 9.66 -18.13 16.12
C LYS A 34 11.06 -17.85 15.56
N ARG A 35 11.96 -18.84 15.58
CA ARG A 35 13.31 -18.74 15.01
C ARG A 35 13.27 -18.51 13.49
N THR A 36 12.34 -19.16 12.78
CA THR A 36 12.15 -18.97 11.34
C THR A 36 11.74 -17.54 11.05
N LEU A 37 10.77 -17.00 11.79
CA LEU A 37 10.38 -15.59 11.68
C LEU A 37 11.56 -14.64 11.95
N ALA A 38 12.34 -14.89 13.01
CA ALA A 38 13.52 -14.08 13.30
C ALA A 38 14.56 -14.13 12.16
N GLY A 39 14.68 -15.26 11.46
CA GLY A 39 15.51 -15.39 10.28
C GLY A 39 15.01 -14.56 9.09
N TYR A 40 13.69 -14.51 8.88
CA TYR A 40 13.09 -13.63 7.88
C TYR A 40 13.31 -12.16 8.21
N GLU A 41 12.98 -11.74 9.44
CA GLU A 41 13.14 -10.35 9.88
C GLU A 41 14.60 -9.89 9.86
N GLY A 42 15.54 -10.77 10.20
CA GLY A 42 16.98 -10.52 10.15
C GLY A 42 17.61 -10.66 8.77
N GLY A 43 16.85 -11.05 7.73
CA GLY A 43 17.35 -11.23 6.38
C GLY A 43 18.29 -12.42 6.17
N THR A 44 18.35 -13.36 7.13
CA THR A 44 19.18 -14.58 7.02
C THR A 44 18.48 -15.69 6.21
N SER A 45 17.20 -15.54 5.91
CA SER A 45 16.41 -16.43 5.05
C SER A 45 15.37 -15.65 4.24
N ASP A 46 15.02 -16.16 3.06
CA ASP A 46 13.93 -15.58 2.26
C ASP A 46 12.57 -15.93 2.86
N ILE A 47 11.68 -14.94 2.87
CA ILE A 47 10.26 -15.16 3.19
C ILE A 47 9.55 -15.74 1.95
N GLY A 48 8.84 -16.84 2.14
CA GLY A 48 8.04 -17.46 1.08
C GLY A 48 6.73 -16.73 0.82
N ALA A 49 6.24 -16.82 -0.42
CA ALA A 49 4.95 -16.22 -0.80
C ALA A 49 3.76 -16.78 0.02
N SER A 50 3.79 -18.05 0.40
CA SER A 50 2.78 -18.67 1.27
C SER A 50 2.72 -18.03 2.66
N VAL A 51 3.88 -17.66 3.22
CA VAL A 51 3.95 -16.95 4.50
C VAL A 51 3.38 -15.54 4.37
N LEU A 52 3.68 -14.84 3.27
CA LEU A 52 3.12 -13.51 3.00
C LEU A 52 1.60 -13.53 2.78
N GLU A 53 1.08 -14.60 2.18
CA GLU A 53 -0.36 -14.79 2.00
C GLU A 53 -1.09 -14.88 3.35
N VAL A 54 -0.59 -15.70 4.27
CA VAL A 54 -1.16 -15.81 5.62
C VAL A 54 -0.99 -14.50 6.40
N ALA A 55 0.19 -13.87 6.30
CA ALA A 55 0.46 -12.58 6.93
C ALA A 55 -0.51 -11.49 6.47
N ARG A 56 -0.92 -11.49 5.19
CA ARG A 56 -1.94 -10.58 4.65
C ARG A 56 -3.25 -10.70 5.43
N GLY A 57 -3.67 -11.92 5.76
CA GLY A 57 -4.86 -12.18 6.58
C GLY A 57 -4.77 -11.62 8.01
N LEU A 58 -3.55 -11.39 8.51
CA LEU A 58 -3.28 -10.75 9.79
C LEU A 58 -3.22 -9.21 9.70
N GLY A 59 -3.49 -8.65 8.52
CA GLY A 59 -3.48 -7.21 8.28
C GLY A 59 -2.12 -6.64 7.87
N VAL A 60 -1.13 -7.48 7.53
CA VAL A 60 0.18 -7.03 7.01
C VAL A 60 0.04 -6.48 5.59
N ASP A 61 0.64 -5.32 5.34
CA ASP A 61 0.75 -4.73 4.00
C ASP A 61 1.86 -5.44 3.21
N VAL A 62 1.49 -6.49 2.47
CA VAL A 62 2.44 -7.29 1.67
C VAL A 62 3.14 -6.47 0.59
N LEU A 63 2.45 -5.50 -0.03
CA LEU A 63 3.06 -4.62 -1.03
C LEU A 63 4.18 -3.81 -0.38
N PHE A 64 3.95 -3.27 0.81
CA PHE A 64 4.98 -2.55 1.56
C PHE A 64 6.15 -3.47 1.92
N VAL A 65 5.90 -4.69 2.39
CA VAL A 65 6.97 -5.65 2.72
C VAL A 65 7.87 -5.91 1.51
N VAL A 66 7.30 -6.16 0.34
CA VAL A 66 8.08 -6.53 -0.86
C VAL A 66 8.72 -5.31 -1.54
N SER A 67 7.98 -4.21 -1.68
CA SER A 67 8.38 -3.07 -2.53
C SER A 67 8.81 -1.82 -1.77
N GLY A 68 8.43 -1.68 -0.49
CA GLY A 68 8.58 -0.43 0.27
C GLY A 68 7.49 0.62 0.00
N VAL A 69 6.57 0.36 -0.93
CA VAL A 69 5.42 1.21 -1.23
C VAL A 69 4.20 0.71 -0.46
N ARG A 70 3.48 1.59 0.22
CA ARG A 70 2.25 1.20 0.93
C ARG A 70 1.11 0.91 -0.05
N THR A 71 0.28 -0.06 0.30
CA THR A 71 -0.97 -0.31 -0.42
C THR A 71 -1.87 0.93 -0.30
N PRO A 72 -2.36 1.50 -1.41
CA PRO A 72 -3.31 2.60 -1.38
C PRO A 72 -4.57 2.19 -0.59
N THR A 73 -4.98 3.04 0.35
CA THR A 73 -6.26 2.93 1.08
C THR A 73 -7.41 3.48 0.25
N PRO A 74 -8.68 3.15 0.56
CA PRO A 74 -9.85 3.76 -0.08
C PRO A 74 -9.81 5.29 -0.14
N GLU A 75 -9.26 5.93 0.90
CA GLU A 75 -9.05 7.39 1.00
C GLU A 75 -7.99 7.94 0.02
N THR A 76 -7.12 7.07 -0.49
CA THR A 76 -6.03 7.39 -1.43
C THR A 76 -6.21 6.71 -2.79
N THR A 77 -7.27 5.91 -2.97
CA THR A 77 -7.69 5.33 -4.24
C THR A 77 -8.83 6.14 -4.82
N LEU A 78 -8.87 6.25 -6.15
CA LEU A 78 -9.98 6.86 -6.86
C LEU A 78 -11.24 5.99 -6.69
N SER A 79 -12.38 6.61 -6.38
CA SER A 79 -13.69 6.00 -6.60
C SER A 79 -13.88 5.63 -8.07
N GLU A 80 -14.88 4.79 -8.37
CA GLU A 80 -15.18 4.37 -9.75
C GLU A 80 -15.43 5.59 -10.66
N HIS A 81 -16.15 6.60 -10.17
CA HIS A 81 -16.40 7.84 -10.90
C HIS A 81 -15.12 8.64 -11.15
N GLU A 82 -14.24 8.76 -10.16
CA GLU A 82 -12.97 9.48 -10.30
C GLU A 82 -12.00 8.71 -11.23
N ALA A 83 -11.99 7.38 -11.15
CA ALA A 83 -11.18 6.53 -12.02
C ALA A 83 -11.61 6.65 -13.48
N GLN A 84 -12.92 6.66 -13.75
CA GLN A 84 -13.47 6.88 -15.08
C GLN A 84 -13.10 8.27 -15.62
N LEU A 85 -13.21 9.31 -14.79
CA LEU A 85 -12.82 10.67 -15.17
C LEU A 85 -11.34 10.76 -15.56
N VAL A 86 -10.45 10.10 -14.82
CA VAL A 86 -9.02 10.02 -15.13
C VAL A 86 -8.77 9.23 -16.42
N GLU A 87 -9.51 8.14 -16.66
CA GLU A 87 -9.37 7.34 -17.88
C GLU A 87 -9.76 8.16 -19.12
N ASP A 88 -10.90 8.84 -19.07
CA ASP A 88 -11.37 9.68 -20.16
C ASP A 88 -10.41 10.85 -20.40
N PHE A 89 -9.93 11.49 -19.32
CA PHE A 89 -8.91 12.53 -19.41
C PHE A 89 -7.64 12.06 -20.13
N ARG A 90 -7.14 10.85 -19.83
CA ARG A 90 -5.94 10.28 -20.49
C ARG A 90 -6.13 10.01 -21.99
N LYS A 91 -7.37 9.77 -22.44
CA LYS A 91 -7.69 9.57 -23.86
C LYS A 91 -7.80 10.87 -24.66
N MET A 92 -8.00 12.01 -23.98
CA MET A 92 -8.10 13.31 -24.63
C MET A 92 -6.77 13.75 -25.24
N ARG A 93 -6.83 14.59 -26.28
CA ARG A 93 -5.64 15.27 -26.81
C ARG A 93 -5.13 16.28 -25.77
N SER A 94 -3.84 16.58 -25.78
CA SER A 94 -3.20 17.50 -24.83
C SER A 94 -3.87 18.88 -24.75
N ALA A 95 -4.34 19.42 -25.89
CA ALA A 95 -5.08 20.68 -25.94
C ALA A 95 -6.45 20.62 -25.21
N ASP A 96 -7.12 19.47 -25.28
CA ASP A 96 -8.43 19.23 -24.68
C ASP A 96 -8.27 18.95 -23.17
N GLN A 97 -7.21 18.24 -22.77
CA GLN A 97 -6.83 18.03 -21.36
C GLN A 97 -6.65 19.34 -20.59
N GLY A 98 -5.94 20.31 -21.16
CA GLY A 98 -5.74 21.60 -20.51
C GLY A 98 -7.06 22.36 -20.28
N SER A 99 -8.02 22.20 -21.18
CA SER A 99 -9.35 22.80 -21.06
C SER A 99 -10.20 22.09 -20.01
N ALA A 100 -10.19 20.75 -20.00
CA ALA A 100 -10.86 19.95 -18.98
C ALA A 100 -10.33 20.28 -17.56
N GLN A 101 -9.01 20.39 -17.40
CA GLN A 101 -8.39 20.72 -16.12
C GLN A 101 -8.87 22.08 -15.60
N ARG A 102 -8.90 23.12 -16.44
CA ARG A 102 -9.39 24.44 -16.04
C ARG A 102 -10.85 24.43 -15.61
N LEU A 103 -11.71 23.69 -16.31
CA LEU A 103 -13.13 23.58 -15.97
C LEU A 103 -13.33 22.89 -14.62
N VAL A 104 -12.64 21.76 -14.40
CA VAL A 104 -12.70 21.03 -13.11
C VAL A 104 -12.22 21.92 -11.97
N SER A 105 -11.10 22.64 -12.12
CA SER A 105 -10.61 23.58 -11.10
C SER A 105 -11.59 24.71 -10.81
N ALA A 106 -12.18 25.32 -11.85
CA ALA A 106 -13.14 26.41 -11.67
C ALA A 106 -14.42 25.96 -10.95
N LEU A 107 -14.91 24.75 -11.26
CA LEU A 107 -16.07 24.16 -10.57
C LEU A 107 -15.74 23.85 -9.11
N ALA A 108 -14.56 23.28 -8.84
CA ALA A 108 -14.12 22.97 -7.48
C ALA A 108 -14.00 24.23 -6.60
N GLU A 109 -13.38 25.30 -7.11
CA GLU A 109 -13.28 26.60 -6.41
C GLU A 109 -14.65 27.22 -6.14
N THR A 110 -15.59 27.07 -7.07
CA THR A 110 -16.94 27.63 -6.92
C THR A 110 -17.74 26.88 -5.87
N SER A 111 -17.68 25.55 -5.85
CA SER A 111 -18.32 24.73 -4.80
C SER A 111 -17.77 25.06 -3.42
N ALA A 112 -16.44 25.17 -3.29
CA ALA A 112 -15.80 25.49 -2.01
C ALA A 112 -16.17 26.88 -1.46
N ARG A 113 -16.51 27.85 -2.34
CA ARG A 113 -17.02 29.16 -1.92
C ARG A 113 -18.45 29.09 -1.36
N TYR A 114 -19.31 28.25 -1.94
CA TYR A 114 -20.68 28.08 -1.45
C TYR A 114 -20.74 27.31 -0.12
N ASP A 115 -19.79 26.41 0.13
CA ASP A 115 -19.72 25.66 1.40
C ASP A 115 -19.15 26.50 2.57
N ALA A 116 -18.61 27.69 2.30
CA ALA A 116 -17.99 28.58 3.28
C ALA A 116 -18.89 29.76 3.72
N GLU A 117 -20.08 29.91 3.13
CA GLU A 117 -21.12 30.89 3.47
C GLU A 117 -22.27 30.24 4.27
#